data_AF-A0A1B6JW23-F1
#
_entry.id   AF-A0A1B6JW23-F1
#
_cell.length_a   1.000
_cell.length_b   1.000
_cell.length_c   1.000
_cell.angle_alpha   90.00
_cell.angle_beta   90.00
_cell.angle_gamma   90.00
#
_symmetry.space_group_name_H-M   'P 1'
#
loop_
_entity.id
_entity.type
_entity.pdbx_description
1 polymer ?
#
loop_
_entity_poly.entity_id
_entity_poly.type
_entity_poly.pdbx_seq_one_letter_code
_entity_poly.pdbx_strand_id
1 'polypeptide(L)'
;MGFPMTVPGKPGVFIKKHAFKWEKVSKESTSILDEFKKKCVRCGEPFFSTSEGKYFFREECVYHWGRLKLAVDYEPYLTCCKDYPTSEGCTKCKAHVWSGTHGGVNGPLLGFLQTKPSTTGCRQVFALDCELVFTTMGLEVARVSLVNVDGSSQYDALVQPEYEIIDFNSRFSGVTKEDYVLYKAKTLRQAQYDLLQYIKSDTILVGHGIENDLRALK
;
A
#
# COMPACT_ATOMS: atom_id res chain seq x y z
N MET A 1 13.31 26.80 8.89
CA MET A 1 14.50 26.14 8.31
C MET A 1 14.85 24.94 9.18
N GLY A 2 14.94 23.73 8.62
CA GLY A 2 15.27 22.52 9.39
C GLY A 2 16.77 22.34 9.60
N PHE A 3 17.20 21.66 10.68
CA PHE A 3 18.60 21.29 10.89
C PHE A 3 19.03 20.16 9.94
N PRO A 4 20.30 20.12 9.48
CA PRO A 4 20.82 18.99 8.70
C PRO A 4 20.71 17.68 9.50
N MET A 5 20.19 16.62 8.88
CA MET A 5 20.04 15.31 9.52
C MET A 5 20.85 14.23 8.81
N THR A 6 21.32 13.25 9.56
CA THR A 6 22.11 12.13 9.05
C THR A 6 21.27 11.21 8.15
N VAL A 7 21.90 10.64 7.13
CA VAL A 7 21.30 9.59 6.30
C VAL A 7 21.62 8.23 6.93
N PRO A 8 20.62 7.43 7.33
CA PRO A 8 20.86 6.10 7.88
C PRO A 8 21.66 5.22 6.92
N GLY A 9 22.69 4.54 7.43
CA GLY A 9 23.58 3.69 6.63
C GLY A 9 24.65 4.43 5.83
N LYS A 10 24.67 5.78 5.79
CA LYS A 10 25.73 6.56 5.12
C LYS A 10 26.32 7.62 6.06
N PRO A 11 27.33 7.26 6.88
CA PRO A 11 28.01 8.19 7.77
C PRO A 11 28.54 9.41 7.03
N GLY A 12 28.44 10.61 7.63
CA GLY A 12 28.93 11.86 7.02
C GLY A 12 28.03 12.45 5.92
N VAL A 13 26.91 11.80 5.58
CA VAL A 13 25.91 12.35 4.66
C VAL A 13 24.80 13.02 5.45
N PHE A 14 24.56 14.30 5.15
CA PHE A 14 23.51 15.10 5.78
C PHE A 14 22.55 15.69 4.74
N ILE A 15 21.26 15.77 5.08
CA ILE A 15 20.23 16.34 4.21
C ILE A 15 19.42 17.41 4.95
N LYS A 16 18.96 18.42 4.21
CA LYS A 16 18.16 19.54 4.72
C LYS A 16 16.99 19.82 3.79
N LYS A 17 15.80 20.08 4.34
CA LYS A 17 14.64 20.58 3.59
C LYS A 17 14.67 22.10 3.53
N HIS A 18 14.63 22.66 2.33
CA HIS A 18 14.45 24.09 2.08
C HIS A 18 13.28 24.30 1.13
N ALA A 19 12.19 24.92 1.60
CA ALA A 19 11.03 25.28 0.78
C ALA A 19 10.59 24.15 -0.19
N PHE A 20 10.37 22.95 0.36
CA PHE A 20 9.99 21.71 -0.36
C PHE A 20 11.08 21.02 -1.19
N LYS A 21 12.27 21.61 -1.28
CA LYS A 21 13.43 21.01 -1.95
C LYS A 21 14.38 20.37 -0.95
N TRP A 22 14.84 19.16 -1.26
CA TRP A 22 15.80 18.42 -0.46
C TRP A 22 17.20 18.63 -1.01
N GLU A 23 18.09 19.17 -0.17
CA GLU A 23 19.47 19.46 -0.55
C GLU A 23 20.42 18.72 0.39
N LYS A 24 21.40 18.04 -0.21
CA LYS A 24 22.48 17.38 0.51
C LYS A 24 23.49 18.44 0.95
N VAL A 25 23.90 18.39 2.21
CA VAL A 25 24.80 19.38 2.83
C VAL A 25 26.27 18.99 2.63
N SER A 26 26.58 17.73 2.25
CA SER A 26 27.93 17.24 1.95
C SER A 26 28.18 16.99 0.45
N LYS A 27 29.44 17.13 0.00
CA LYS A 27 29.87 17.22 -1.41
C LYS A 27 29.82 15.91 -2.24
N GLU A 28 29.32 14.81 -1.71
CA GLU A 28 29.26 13.52 -2.43
C GLU A 28 27.88 13.27 -3.06
N SER A 29 27.81 12.49 -4.12
CA SER A 29 26.72 12.39 -5.11
C SER A 29 25.24 12.56 -4.67
N THR A 30 24.47 13.25 -5.53
CA THR A 30 23.00 13.37 -5.54
C THR A 30 22.27 12.02 -5.61
N SER A 31 22.93 10.98 -6.12
CA SER A 31 22.37 9.63 -6.36
C SER A 31 21.87 8.91 -5.10
N ILE A 32 22.35 9.30 -3.90
CA ILE A 32 21.97 8.64 -2.64
C ILE A 32 20.54 8.99 -2.23
N LEU A 33 20.10 10.22 -2.50
CA LEU A 33 18.76 10.65 -2.13
C LEU A 33 17.70 9.99 -3.00
N ASP A 34 18.02 9.74 -4.27
CA ASP A 34 17.12 9.06 -5.20
C ASP A 34 16.80 7.62 -4.77
N GLU A 35 17.74 6.94 -4.08
CA GLU A 35 17.53 5.59 -3.50
C GLU A 35 16.45 5.57 -2.41
N PHE A 36 16.39 6.62 -1.58
CA PHE A 36 15.45 6.70 -0.45
C PHE A 36 14.18 7.50 -0.76
N LYS A 37 14.17 8.18 -1.92
CA LYS A 37 13.07 8.99 -2.39
C LYS A 37 11.90 8.10 -2.82
N LYS A 38 10.74 8.42 -2.30
CA LYS A 38 9.46 7.79 -2.64
C LYS A 38 8.48 8.87 -3.04
N LYS A 39 7.48 8.50 -3.85
CA LYS A 39 6.37 9.40 -4.22
C LYS A 39 5.15 9.02 -3.41
N CYS A 40 4.53 9.99 -2.74
CA CYS A 40 3.31 9.74 -2.00
C CYS A 40 2.16 9.41 -2.97
N VAL A 41 1.46 8.29 -2.76
CA VAL A 41 0.32 7.89 -3.63
C VAL A 41 -0.95 8.70 -3.37
N ARG A 42 -0.96 9.53 -2.32
CA ARG A 42 -2.11 10.37 -1.92
C ARG A 42 -1.98 11.81 -2.43
N CYS A 43 -0.93 12.52 -2.02
CA CYS A 43 -0.71 13.92 -2.42
C CYS A 43 0.25 14.09 -3.61
N GLY A 44 0.95 13.03 -4.03
CA GLY A 44 1.94 13.12 -5.10
C GLY A 44 3.30 13.70 -4.70
N GLU A 45 3.41 14.32 -3.52
CA GLU A 45 4.67 14.89 -3.01
C GLU A 45 5.74 13.83 -2.75
N PRO A 46 7.02 14.14 -2.99
CA PRO A 46 8.12 13.25 -2.65
C PRO A 46 8.37 13.23 -1.13
N PHE A 47 8.67 12.05 -0.61
CA PHE A 47 9.10 11.85 0.77
C PHE A 47 10.25 10.85 0.84
N PHE A 48 10.91 10.74 1.99
CA PHE A 48 12.14 9.96 2.13
C PHE A 48 12.02 8.96 3.28
N SER A 49 12.30 7.70 2.99
CA SER A 49 12.39 6.65 4.00
C SER A 49 13.49 5.65 3.67
N THR A 50 14.07 5.05 4.71
CA THR A 50 15.14 4.06 4.57
C THR A 50 14.64 2.77 3.91
N SER A 51 15.56 1.87 3.57
CA SER A 51 15.25 0.51 3.14
C SER A 51 14.55 -0.33 4.23
N GLU A 52 14.67 0.07 5.50
CA GLU A 52 13.97 -0.53 6.65
C GLU A 52 12.60 0.14 6.95
N GLY A 53 12.15 1.07 6.10
CA GLY A 53 10.87 1.75 6.26
C GLY A 53 10.87 2.90 7.27
N LYS A 54 12.03 3.34 7.77
CA LYS A 54 12.11 4.48 8.70
C LYS A 54 12.01 5.80 7.94
N TYR A 55 11.03 6.61 8.29
CA TYR A 55 10.85 7.95 7.73
C TYR A 55 11.96 8.88 8.21
N PHE A 56 12.49 9.69 7.30
CA PHE A 56 13.48 10.69 7.67
C PHE A 56 12.78 11.83 8.43
N PHE A 57 11.56 12.18 8.03
CA PHE A 57 10.77 13.26 8.65
C PHE A 57 9.33 12.80 8.81
N ARG A 58 8.71 13.21 9.92
CA ARG A 58 7.26 13.08 10.11
C ARG A 58 6.61 14.33 9.55
N GLU A 59 6.13 14.22 8.32
CA GLU A 59 5.42 15.29 7.64
C GLU A 59 3.94 14.90 7.49
N GLU A 60 3.06 15.85 7.74
CA GLU A 60 1.64 15.64 7.50
C GLU A 60 1.37 15.59 5.99
N CYS A 61 0.66 14.56 5.57
CA CYS A 61 0.18 14.45 4.21
C CYS A 61 -1.20 15.09 4.12
N VAL A 62 -1.30 16.18 3.36
CA VAL A 62 -2.56 16.86 3.05
C VAL A 62 -2.95 16.53 1.62
N TYR A 63 -4.14 15.96 1.42
CA TYR A 63 -4.58 15.45 0.11
C TYR A 63 -6.10 15.40 -0.02
N HIS A 64 -6.56 15.23 -1.25
CA HIS A 64 -7.95 14.94 -1.60
C HIS A 64 -8.09 13.45 -1.89
N TRP A 65 -8.93 12.73 -1.14
CA TRP A 65 -9.17 11.30 -1.39
C TRP A 65 -10.22 11.04 -2.48
N GLY A 66 -10.98 12.08 -2.86
CA GLY A 66 -12.05 12.00 -3.83
C GLY A 66 -11.53 11.96 -5.27
N ARG A 67 -12.35 11.44 -6.18
CA ARG A 67 -12.06 11.45 -7.61
C ARG A 67 -12.43 12.81 -8.21
N LEU A 68 -11.73 13.21 -9.26
CA LEU A 68 -12.11 14.36 -10.07
C LEU A 68 -13.38 14.02 -10.86
N LYS A 69 -14.41 14.86 -10.75
CA LYS A 69 -15.59 14.83 -11.63
C LYS A 69 -15.49 15.98 -12.61
N LEU A 70 -15.37 15.62 -13.88
CA LEU A 70 -15.54 16.53 -15.00
C LEU A 70 -17.04 16.59 -15.29
N ALA A 71 -17.62 17.78 -15.21
CA ALA A 71 -18.98 18.03 -15.68
C ALA A 71 -18.90 18.86 -16.96
N VAL A 72 -19.78 18.57 -17.91
CA VAL A 72 -19.82 19.29 -19.21
C VAL A 72 -20.33 20.71 -19.00
N ASP A 73 -21.29 20.89 -18.10
CA ASP A 73 -21.99 22.16 -17.85
C ASP A 73 -21.61 22.81 -16.50
N TYR A 74 -20.68 22.22 -15.74
CA TYR A 74 -20.28 22.71 -14.42
C TYR A 74 -18.76 22.66 -14.24
N GLU A 75 -18.27 23.54 -13.36
CA GLU A 75 -16.86 23.53 -12.97
C GLU A 75 -16.44 22.16 -12.42
N PRO A 76 -15.23 21.68 -12.75
CA PRO A 76 -14.72 20.42 -12.26
C PRO A 76 -14.57 20.47 -10.74
N TYR A 77 -14.97 19.41 -10.07
CA TYR A 77 -14.91 19.34 -8.61
C TYR A 77 -14.42 17.97 -8.12
N LEU A 78 -13.90 17.96 -6.90
CA LEU A 78 -13.45 16.74 -6.23
C LEU A 78 -14.58 16.10 -5.43
N THR A 79 -14.79 14.79 -5.56
CA THR A 79 -15.92 14.12 -4.88
C THR A 79 -15.83 14.11 -3.35
N CYS A 80 -14.67 14.41 -2.78
CA CYS A 80 -14.44 14.38 -1.34
C CYS A 80 -15.00 15.60 -0.60
N CYS A 81 -14.89 16.78 -1.21
CA CYS A 81 -15.25 18.06 -0.58
C CYS A 81 -16.04 19.00 -1.48
N LYS A 82 -16.25 18.64 -2.76
CA LYS A 82 -16.85 19.48 -3.81
C LYS A 82 -16.05 20.75 -4.14
N ASP A 83 -14.80 20.81 -3.70
CA ASP A 83 -13.88 21.90 -3.99
C ASP A 83 -13.18 21.70 -5.34
N TYR A 84 -12.46 22.74 -5.79
CA TYR A 84 -11.72 22.76 -7.03
C TYR A 84 -10.49 21.84 -6.99
N PRO A 85 -10.06 21.27 -8.13
CA PRO A 85 -8.93 20.33 -8.17
C PRO A 85 -7.59 20.94 -7.73
N THR A 86 -7.46 22.26 -7.81
CA THR A 86 -6.27 23.02 -7.41
C THR A 86 -6.28 23.48 -5.96
N SER A 87 -7.37 23.22 -5.21
CA SER A 87 -7.45 23.62 -3.81
C SER A 87 -6.57 22.75 -2.91
N GLU A 88 -6.26 23.26 -1.71
CA GLU A 88 -5.54 22.49 -0.70
C GLU A 88 -6.32 21.23 -0.31
N GLY A 89 -5.61 20.13 -0.06
CA GLY A 89 -6.21 18.84 0.28
C GLY A 89 -7.17 18.91 1.47
N CYS A 90 -8.35 18.30 1.33
CA CYS A 90 -9.39 18.31 2.37
C CYS A 90 -9.21 17.21 3.45
N THR A 91 -8.11 16.46 3.43
CA THR A 91 -7.82 15.39 4.37
C THR A 91 -6.36 15.43 4.78
N LYS A 92 -6.12 15.23 6.09
CA LYS A 92 -4.79 15.26 6.70
C LYS A 92 -4.47 13.91 7.33
N CYS A 93 -3.30 13.38 7.03
CA CYS A 93 -2.74 12.17 7.63
C CYS A 93 -1.35 12.47 8.21
N LYS A 94 -0.94 11.70 9.22
CA LYS A 94 0.33 11.92 9.95
C LYS A 94 1.60 11.61 9.16
N ALA A 95 1.46 10.92 8.02
CA ALA A 95 2.57 10.49 7.19
C ALA A 95 2.15 10.43 5.72
N HIS A 96 3.13 10.63 4.84
CA HIS A 96 3.04 10.23 3.44
C HIS A 96 3.09 8.71 3.33
N VAL A 97 2.48 8.14 2.29
CA VAL A 97 2.40 6.70 2.09
C VAL A 97 2.72 6.35 0.64
N TRP A 98 3.19 5.13 0.39
CA TRP A 98 3.51 4.63 -0.95
C TRP A 98 2.98 3.21 -1.13
N SER A 99 2.90 2.74 -2.37
CA SER A 99 2.36 1.41 -2.68
C SER A 99 3.31 0.26 -2.36
N GLY A 100 4.59 0.53 -2.07
CA GLY A 100 5.64 -0.50 -1.98
C GLY A 100 6.17 -0.98 -3.34
N THR A 101 5.58 -0.52 -4.44
CA THR A 101 5.94 -0.91 -5.81
C THR A 101 6.15 0.32 -6.69
N HIS A 102 7.05 0.21 -7.66
CA HIS A 102 7.25 1.23 -8.68
C HIS A 102 6.54 0.79 -9.97
N GLY A 103 5.87 1.73 -10.65
CA GLY A 103 5.15 1.43 -11.89
C GLY A 103 6.08 0.80 -12.94
N GLY A 104 5.61 -0.25 -13.60
CA GLY A 104 6.38 -0.98 -14.61
C GLY A 104 7.38 -2.00 -14.05
N VAL A 105 7.50 -2.14 -12.73
CA VAL A 105 8.35 -3.15 -12.10
C VAL A 105 7.51 -4.34 -11.64
N ASN A 106 7.60 -5.46 -12.38
CA ASN A 106 7.04 -6.75 -11.97
C ASN A 106 8.09 -7.52 -11.16
N GLY A 107 8.29 -7.15 -9.89
CA GLY A 107 9.19 -7.88 -9.00
C GLY A 107 9.62 -7.07 -7.77
N PRO A 108 10.38 -7.70 -6.86
CA PRO A 108 10.78 -9.11 -6.84
C PRO A 108 9.60 -10.03 -6.49
N LEU A 109 9.52 -11.22 -7.10
CA LEU A 109 8.54 -12.28 -6.74
C LEU A 109 8.91 -12.99 -5.42
N LEU A 110 9.61 -12.29 -4.53
CA LEU A 110 10.06 -12.85 -3.27
C LEU A 110 8.84 -13.07 -2.36
N GLY A 111 8.72 -14.28 -1.83
CA GLY A 111 7.60 -14.68 -0.98
C GLY A 111 6.40 -15.24 -1.75
N PHE A 112 6.40 -15.16 -3.09
CA PHE A 112 5.34 -15.76 -3.91
C PHE A 112 5.34 -17.27 -3.79
N LEU A 113 4.16 -17.85 -3.59
CA LEU A 113 4.01 -19.31 -3.53
C LEU A 113 3.50 -19.89 -4.84
N GLN A 114 4.00 -21.08 -5.17
CA GLN A 114 3.54 -21.82 -6.33
C GLN A 114 2.31 -22.68 -5.96
N THR A 115 1.23 -22.53 -6.72
CA THR A 115 0.04 -23.37 -6.61
C THR A 115 0.33 -24.81 -7.01
N LYS A 116 -0.28 -25.76 -6.31
CA LYS A 116 -0.21 -27.18 -6.68
C LYS A 116 -1.15 -27.52 -7.85
N PRO A 117 -0.84 -28.54 -8.66
CA PRO A 117 -1.78 -29.06 -9.65
C PRO A 117 -3.10 -29.52 -9.02
N SER A 118 -4.19 -29.39 -9.77
CA SER A 118 -5.48 -30.01 -9.41
C SER A 118 -5.44 -31.52 -9.67
N THR A 119 -6.05 -32.29 -8.78
CA THR A 119 -6.16 -33.75 -8.88
C THR A 119 -7.54 -34.20 -9.38
N THR A 120 -8.53 -33.30 -9.42
CA THR A 120 -9.94 -33.64 -9.65
C THR A 120 -10.41 -33.36 -11.09
N GLY A 121 -9.56 -32.72 -11.91
CA GLY A 121 -9.88 -32.36 -13.30
C GLY A 121 -10.99 -31.30 -13.47
N CYS A 122 -11.60 -30.85 -12.37
CA CYS A 122 -12.66 -29.85 -12.36
C CYS A 122 -12.09 -28.48 -11.97
N ARG A 123 -12.08 -27.56 -12.93
CA ARG A 123 -11.67 -26.17 -12.68
C ARG A 123 -12.62 -25.51 -11.68
N GLN A 124 -12.06 -24.94 -10.62
CA GLN A 124 -12.79 -24.11 -9.67
C GLN A 124 -12.70 -22.63 -10.08
N VAL A 125 -13.71 -21.86 -9.71
CA VAL A 125 -13.74 -20.41 -9.91
C VAL A 125 -14.01 -19.75 -8.57
N PHE A 126 -13.15 -18.83 -8.16
CA PHE A 126 -13.34 -18.07 -6.92
C PHE A 126 -13.22 -16.57 -7.17
N ALA A 127 -14.04 -15.80 -6.48
CA ALA A 127 -13.82 -14.37 -6.32
C ALA A 127 -12.85 -14.15 -5.15
N LEU A 128 -11.80 -13.35 -5.36
CA LEU A 128 -10.81 -13.00 -4.36
C LEU A 128 -10.76 -11.48 -4.22
N ASP A 129 -10.73 -11.01 -2.98
CA ASP A 129 -10.59 -9.61 -2.64
C ASP A 129 -9.74 -9.46 -1.37
N CYS A 130 -8.82 -8.48 -1.36
CA CYS A 130 -7.98 -8.19 -0.20
C CYS A 130 -8.18 -6.75 0.25
N GLU A 131 -8.36 -6.58 1.57
CA GLU A 131 -8.30 -5.27 2.18
C GLU A 131 -6.86 -4.94 2.53
N LEU A 132 -6.37 -3.81 2.03
CA LEU A 132 -4.97 -3.40 2.15
C LEU A 132 -4.81 -2.19 3.09
N VAL A 133 -3.74 -2.22 3.87
CA VAL A 133 -3.33 -1.15 4.79
C VAL A 133 -1.97 -0.60 4.38
N PHE A 134 -1.69 0.66 4.72
CA PHE A 134 -0.37 1.23 4.53
C PHE A 134 0.51 0.91 5.74
N THR A 135 1.68 0.34 5.47
CA THR A 135 2.75 0.10 6.44
C THR A 135 3.98 0.92 6.09
N THR A 136 5.01 0.84 6.92
CA THR A 136 6.31 1.49 6.64
C THR A 136 6.96 1.02 5.34
N MET A 137 6.58 -0.17 4.83
CA MET A 137 7.15 -0.78 3.63
C MET A 137 6.23 -0.76 2.40
N GLY A 138 5.02 -0.21 2.50
CA GLY A 138 4.10 -0.10 1.38
C GLY A 138 2.70 -0.57 1.73
N LEU A 139 1.95 -1.05 0.74
CA LEU A 139 0.68 -1.71 0.99
C LEU A 139 0.93 -3.16 1.43
N GLU A 140 0.26 -3.58 2.49
CA GLU A 140 0.21 -4.98 2.94
C GLU A 140 -1.23 -5.41 3.19
N VAL A 141 -1.48 -6.72 3.04
CA VAL A 141 -2.80 -7.30 3.26
C VAL A 141 -3.17 -7.30 4.74
N ALA A 142 -4.38 -6.85 5.03
CA ALA A 142 -4.98 -6.79 6.35
C ALA A 142 -6.20 -7.71 6.49
N ARG A 143 -6.88 -8.01 5.39
CA ARG A 143 -7.96 -9.01 5.33
C ARG A 143 -7.98 -9.66 3.97
N VAL A 144 -8.36 -10.92 3.90
CA VAL A 144 -8.57 -11.66 2.65
C VAL A 144 -9.93 -12.31 2.70
N SER A 145 -10.68 -12.17 1.61
CA SER A 145 -11.95 -12.86 1.42
C SER A 145 -11.93 -13.65 0.11
N LEU A 146 -12.39 -14.91 0.17
CA LEU A 146 -12.53 -15.82 -0.97
C LEU A 146 -13.97 -16.33 -1.00
N VAL A 147 -14.63 -16.14 -2.14
CA VAL A 147 -16.06 -16.46 -2.32
C VAL A 147 -16.23 -17.36 -3.54
N ASN A 148 -17.09 -18.37 -3.42
CA ASN A 148 -17.42 -19.29 -4.51
C ASN A 148 -18.47 -18.69 -5.47
N VAL A 149 -18.68 -19.32 -6.62
CA VAL A 149 -19.62 -18.86 -7.67
C VAL A 149 -21.07 -18.74 -7.20
N ASP A 150 -21.45 -19.46 -6.16
CA ASP A 150 -22.78 -19.39 -5.52
C ASP A 150 -22.91 -18.28 -4.48
N GLY A 151 -21.84 -17.49 -4.29
CA GLY A 151 -21.78 -16.42 -3.29
C GLY A 151 -21.42 -16.90 -1.88
N SER A 152 -21.15 -18.19 -1.67
CA SER A 152 -20.74 -18.69 -0.36
C SER A 152 -19.30 -18.29 -0.01
N SER A 153 -19.09 -17.77 1.21
CA SER A 153 -17.76 -17.47 1.74
C SER A 153 -17.01 -18.77 2.03
N GLN A 154 -15.86 -18.94 1.38
CA GLN A 154 -14.97 -20.09 1.55
C GLN A 154 -13.79 -19.76 2.48
N TYR A 155 -13.37 -18.50 2.47
CA TYR A 155 -12.31 -17.99 3.32
C TYR A 155 -12.58 -16.54 3.66
N ASP A 156 -12.47 -16.18 4.93
CA ASP A 156 -12.50 -14.79 5.37
C ASP A 156 -11.63 -14.67 6.62
N ALA A 157 -10.53 -13.92 6.53
CA ALA A 157 -9.58 -13.82 7.63
C ALA A 157 -8.87 -12.47 7.66
N LEU A 158 -8.72 -11.94 8.88
CA LEU A 158 -7.77 -10.87 9.15
C LEU A 158 -6.34 -11.41 9.07
N VAL A 159 -5.46 -10.61 8.48
CA VAL A 159 -4.05 -10.89 8.30
C VAL A 159 -3.26 -9.80 9.03
N GLN A 160 -2.28 -10.20 9.82
CA GLN A 160 -1.34 -9.32 10.50
C GLN A 160 -0.27 -8.89 9.50
N PRO A 161 -0.17 -7.59 9.15
CA PRO A 161 0.92 -7.08 8.34
C PRO A 161 2.27 -7.34 9.00
N GLU A 162 3.31 -7.54 8.18
CA GLU A 162 4.66 -7.83 8.67
C GLU A 162 5.32 -6.58 9.24
N TYR A 163 5.02 -5.42 8.66
CA TYR A 163 5.58 -4.13 9.08
C TYR A 163 4.55 -3.28 9.83
N GLU A 164 5.06 -2.25 10.52
CA GLU A 164 4.24 -1.33 11.30
C GLU A 164 3.20 -0.62 10.42
N ILE A 165 1.92 -0.77 10.78
CA ILE A 165 0.81 -0.07 10.14
C ILE A 165 0.91 1.42 10.47
N ILE A 166 1.05 2.24 9.43
CA ILE A 166 1.06 3.70 9.53
C ILE A 166 -0.32 4.31 9.25
N ASP A 167 -1.16 3.61 8.47
CA ASP A 167 -2.54 4.01 8.19
C ASP A 167 -3.36 2.78 7.78
N PHE A 168 -4.44 2.50 8.52
CA PHE A 168 -5.37 1.40 8.23
C PHE A 168 -6.15 1.60 6.93
N ASN A 169 -6.14 2.79 6.36
CA ASN A 169 -6.87 3.11 5.15
C ASN A 169 -8.38 2.82 5.26
N SER A 170 -8.94 2.89 6.48
CA SER A 170 -10.27 2.35 6.85
C SER A 170 -11.43 2.88 6.00
N ARG A 171 -11.28 4.07 5.40
CA ARG A 171 -12.26 4.61 4.44
C ARG A 171 -12.48 3.67 3.25
N PHE A 172 -11.42 3.00 2.82
CA PHE A 172 -11.43 2.10 1.67
C PHE A 172 -11.39 0.64 2.12
N SER A 173 -10.55 0.32 3.11
CA SER A 173 -10.35 -1.07 3.55
C SER A 173 -11.44 -1.60 4.48
N GLY A 174 -12.21 -0.72 5.12
CA GLY A 174 -13.14 -1.09 6.20
C GLY A 174 -12.47 -1.62 7.48
N VAL A 175 -11.17 -1.96 7.46
CA VAL A 175 -10.43 -2.52 8.59
C VAL A 175 -10.06 -1.41 9.57
N THR A 176 -10.24 -1.68 10.87
CA THR A 176 -9.87 -0.77 11.95
C THR A 176 -8.86 -1.40 12.92
N LYS A 177 -8.33 -0.59 13.83
CA LYS A 177 -7.43 -1.09 14.88
C LYS A 177 -8.16 -2.03 15.84
N GLU A 178 -9.45 -1.78 16.07
CA GLU A 178 -10.30 -2.57 16.96
C GLU A 178 -10.49 -4.00 16.43
N ASP A 179 -10.55 -4.20 15.11
CA ASP A 179 -10.62 -5.53 14.51
C ASP A 179 -9.46 -6.43 14.98
N TYR A 180 -8.23 -5.90 15.04
CA TYR A 180 -7.05 -6.63 15.51
C TYR A 180 -7.02 -6.89 17.02
N VAL A 181 -7.82 -6.15 17.79
CA VAL A 181 -7.98 -6.37 19.23
C VAL A 181 -9.06 -7.43 19.48
N LEU A 182 -10.14 -7.39 18.71
CA LEU A 182 -11.31 -8.24 18.88
C LEU A 182 -11.13 -9.63 18.27
N TYR A 183 -10.40 -9.72 17.17
CA TYR A 183 -10.26 -10.92 16.37
C TYR A 183 -8.81 -11.34 16.24
N LYS A 184 -8.59 -12.66 16.17
CA LYS A 184 -7.26 -13.23 15.99
C LYS A 184 -6.85 -13.11 14.53
N ALA A 185 -5.91 -12.21 14.24
CA ALA A 185 -5.27 -12.12 12.93
C ALA A 185 -4.31 -13.31 12.68
N LYS A 186 -4.28 -13.79 11.45
CA LYS A 186 -3.31 -14.79 10.96
C LYS A 186 -2.05 -14.10 10.46
N THR A 187 -0.92 -14.80 10.45
CA THR A 187 0.23 -14.31 9.69
C THR A 187 -0.02 -14.45 8.18
N LEU A 188 0.65 -13.64 7.35
CA LEU A 188 0.56 -13.77 5.89
C LEU A 188 0.81 -15.21 5.43
N ARG A 189 1.84 -15.86 6.00
CA ARG A 189 2.20 -17.24 5.68
C ARG A 189 1.08 -18.24 6.01
N GLN A 190 0.36 -18.05 7.12
CA GLN A 190 -0.79 -18.88 7.45
C GLN A 190 -1.92 -18.67 6.43
N ALA A 191 -2.23 -17.42 6.09
CA ALA A 191 -3.25 -17.11 5.10
C ALA A 191 -2.91 -17.70 3.72
N GLN A 192 -1.67 -17.57 3.27
CA GLN A 192 -1.19 -18.20 2.04
C GLN A 192 -1.37 -19.73 2.05
N TYR A 193 -1.03 -20.41 3.14
CA TYR A 193 -1.21 -21.86 3.22
C TYR A 193 -2.68 -22.28 3.21
N ASP A 194 -3.56 -21.51 3.84
CA ASP A 194 -5.00 -21.76 3.80
C ASP A 194 -5.54 -21.57 2.38
N LEU A 195 -5.19 -20.46 1.72
CA LEU A 195 -5.60 -20.17 0.35
C LEU A 195 -5.16 -21.26 -0.63
N LEU A 196 -3.96 -21.81 -0.48
CA LEU A 196 -3.46 -22.92 -1.30
C LEU A 196 -4.24 -24.23 -1.13
N GLN A 197 -5.08 -24.36 -0.10
CA GLN A 197 -6.02 -25.48 0.00
C GLN A 197 -7.14 -25.35 -1.03
N TYR A 198 -7.57 -24.12 -1.32
CA TYR A 198 -8.62 -23.81 -2.29
C TYR A 198 -8.06 -23.59 -3.71
N ILE A 199 -6.99 -22.80 -3.82
CA ILE A 199 -6.45 -22.31 -5.08
C ILE A 199 -5.41 -23.31 -5.63
N LYS A 200 -5.73 -23.89 -6.79
CA LYS A 200 -4.86 -24.79 -7.56
C LYS A 200 -4.41 -24.13 -8.86
N SER A 201 -3.48 -24.76 -9.57
CA SER A 201 -2.88 -24.20 -10.80
C SER A 201 -3.87 -23.96 -11.95
N ASP A 202 -5.04 -24.59 -11.91
CA ASP A 202 -6.12 -24.45 -12.89
C ASP A 202 -7.35 -23.70 -12.35
N THR A 203 -7.26 -23.18 -11.12
CA THR A 203 -8.31 -22.34 -10.50
C THR A 203 -8.34 -20.98 -11.18
N ILE A 204 -9.54 -20.54 -11.55
CA ILE A 204 -9.76 -19.20 -12.12
C ILE A 204 -10.09 -18.26 -10.97
N LEU A 205 -9.28 -17.22 -10.80
CA LEU A 205 -9.56 -16.16 -9.84
C LEU A 205 -10.20 -14.96 -10.54
N VAL A 206 -11.24 -14.41 -9.91
CA VAL A 206 -11.97 -13.22 -10.37
C VAL A 206 -11.84 -12.15 -9.30
N GLY A 207 -11.57 -10.91 -9.69
CA GLY A 207 -11.43 -9.79 -8.76
C GLY A 207 -11.25 -8.48 -9.52
N HIS A 208 -11.43 -7.35 -8.85
CA HIS A 208 -11.23 -6.02 -9.44
C HIS A 208 -9.81 -5.52 -9.15
N GLY A 209 -8.96 -5.43 -10.19
CA GLY A 209 -7.57 -5.03 -9.96
C GLY A 209 -6.77 -6.09 -9.18
N ILE A 210 -7.08 -7.37 -9.42
CA ILE A 210 -6.58 -8.55 -8.71
C ILE A 210 -5.05 -8.63 -8.64
N GLU A 211 -4.34 -7.97 -9.55
CA GLU A 211 -2.89 -7.87 -9.51
C GLU A 211 -2.37 -7.20 -8.23
N ASN A 212 -3.15 -6.30 -7.61
CA ASN A 212 -2.76 -5.63 -6.37
C ASN A 212 -2.96 -6.58 -5.17
N ASP A 213 -4.07 -7.31 -5.16
CA ASP A 213 -4.37 -8.34 -4.17
C ASP A 213 -3.30 -9.44 -4.18
N LEU A 214 -3.00 -10.00 -5.35
CA LEU A 214 -1.98 -11.04 -5.50
C LEU A 214 -0.59 -10.53 -5.15
N ARG A 215 -0.24 -9.28 -5.46
CA ARG A 215 1.04 -8.69 -5.01
C ARG A 215 1.12 -8.58 -3.49
N ALA A 216 0.03 -8.21 -2.82
CA ALA A 216 -0.01 -8.11 -1.37
C ALA A 216 0.01 -9.49 -0.69
N LEU A 217 -0.61 -10.50 -1.31
CA LEU A 217 -0.62 -11.89 -0.85
C LEU A 217 0.71 -12.60 -1.05
N LYS A 218 1.52 -12.16 -2.01
CA LYS A 218 2.71 -12.87 -2.48
C LYS A 218 2.30 -14.28 -2.94
#